data_AF-A0A3S5CCT9-F1
#
_entry.id   AF-A0A3S5CCT9-F1
#
_cell.length_a   1.000
_cell.length_b   1.000
_cell.length_c   1.000
_cell.angle_alpha   90.00
_cell.angle_beta   90.00
_cell.angle_gamma   90.00
#
_symmetry.space_group_name_H-M   'P 1'
#
loop_
_entity.id
_entity.type
_entity.pdbx_description
1 polymer ?
#
loop_
_entity_poly.entity_id
_entity_poly.type
_entity_poly.pdbx_seq_one_letter_code
_entity_poly.pdbx_strand_id
1 'polypeptide(L)'
;MMTTNALFMTSNHVNGLSISSTPETGEPVPVTQKAYHLVDYSNREEEMIRLIGQYLCDKGFKASYQQLSKESGIVLEHKSSTDLRHSILDGKWEEAEKALDQLSLVIPRSRNLDEVRFLILEQRFLEHLEANEVMPAVTLLRNRITPMQRNRERVHTLARCAKFSYELD
;
A
#
# COMPACT_ATOMS: atom_id res chain seq x y z
N MET A 1 -1.41 52.78 -48.90
CA MET A 1 -1.70 53.66 -47.75
C MET A 1 -1.37 52.82 -46.53
N MET A 2 -0.19 53.00 -45.91
CA MET A 2 0.13 54.08 -44.94
C MET A 2 -0.87 54.03 -43.76
N THR A 3 -0.51 53.93 -42.48
CA THR A 3 0.71 54.29 -41.72
C THR A 3 0.42 53.89 -40.24
N THR A 4 1.32 53.21 -39.50
CA THR A 4 2.26 53.81 -38.49
C THR A 4 1.68 53.83 -37.07
N ASN A 5 2.09 52.90 -36.19
CA ASN A 5 3.20 52.93 -35.19
C ASN A 5 2.74 53.49 -33.82
N ALA A 6 2.83 52.66 -32.76
CA ALA A 6 3.92 52.62 -31.75
C ALA A 6 3.58 53.55 -30.56
N LEU A 7 3.94 53.29 -29.30
CA LEU A 7 5.26 52.92 -28.80
C LEU A 7 5.17 52.60 -27.28
N PHE A 8 5.81 51.49 -26.86
CA PHE A 8 6.67 51.27 -25.66
C PHE A 8 6.09 51.45 -24.23
N MET A 9 6.67 50.92 -23.15
CA MET A 9 7.61 49.84 -22.80
C MET A 9 7.52 49.73 -21.26
N THR A 10 7.77 48.59 -20.60
CA THR A 10 9.07 48.04 -20.14
C THR A 10 8.74 46.77 -19.32
N SER A 11 9.57 45.78 -19.00
CA SER A 11 10.95 45.38 -19.31
C SER A 11 11.05 43.88 -18.95
N ASN A 12 11.86 43.16 -19.71
CA ASN A 12 12.28 41.78 -19.51
C ASN A 12 13.09 41.57 -18.22
N HIS A 13 13.08 40.35 -17.67
CA HIS A 13 14.26 39.46 -17.73
C HIS A 13 13.88 37.97 -17.48
N VAL A 14 13.89 37.07 -18.49
CA VAL A 14 14.96 36.16 -19.03
C VAL A 14 15.53 35.22 -17.96
N ASN A 15 15.37 33.89 -18.05
CA ASN A 15 16.15 32.94 -18.88
C ASN A 15 15.32 31.65 -19.13
N GLY A 16 15.24 31.02 -20.30
CA GLY A 16 16.15 31.00 -21.47
C GLY A 16 16.97 29.71 -21.46
N LEU A 17 16.44 28.62 -22.03
CA LEU A 17 17.23 27.44 -22.38
C LEU A 17 17.02 27.12 -23.87
N SER A 18 17.97 27.56 -24.68
CA SER A 18 18.09 27.18 -26.09
C SER A 18 18.84 25.86 -26.18
N ILE A 19 18.28 24.86 -26.86
CA ILE A 19 19.04 23.67 -27.30
C ILE A 19 18.81 23.52 -28.80
N SER A 20 19.84 23.86 -29.57
CA SER A 20 20.00 23.48 -30.97
C SER A 20 20.24 21.97 -31.07
N SER A 21 19.52 21.28 -31.95
CA SER A 21 19.79 19.88 -32.29
C SER A 21 20.13 19.77 -33.77
N THR A 22 21.37 19.37 -34.06
CA THR A 22 21.75 18.68 -35.30
C THR A 22 21.34 17.20 -35.21
N PRO A 23 21.16 16.47 -36.33
CA PRO A 23 20.54 15.15 -36.32
C PRO A 23 21.54 14.04 -36.64
N GLU A 24 21.85 13.14 -35.71
CA GLU A 24 22.48 11.84 -36.04
C GLU A 24 21.97 10.69 -35.16
N THR A 25 21.19 9.81 -35.79
CA THR A 25 21.29 8.34 -35.82
C THR A 25 21.35 7.52 -34.52
N GLY A 26 20.18 6.99 -34.14
CA GLY A 26 19.97 5.54 -33.92
C GLY A 26 20.55 4.86 -32.67
N GLU A 27 19.74 4.80 -31.59
CA GLU A 27 19.54 3.61 -30.73
C GLU A 27 18.34 3.86 -29.76
N PRO A 28 17.47 2.87 -29.48
CA PRO A 28 16.31 3.07 -28.61
C PRO A 28 16.71 2.99 -27.13
N VAL A 29 16.87 4.15 -26.50
CA VAL A 29 17.11 4.26 -25.05
C VAL A 29 15.83 3.84 -24.30
N PRO A 30 15.91 2.94 -23.29
CA PRO A 30 14.75 2.46 -22.55
C PRO A 30 14.06 3.62 -21.82
N VAL A 31 12.73 3.68 -21.94
CA VAL A 31 11.86 4.66 -21.29
C VAL A 31 11.96 4.52 -19.77
N THR A 32 12.89 5.25 -19.16
CA THR A 32 12.94 5.46 -17.71
C THR A 32 11.82 6.40 -17.32
N GLN A 33 10.88 5.88 -16.53
CA GLN A 33 9.77 6.63 -15.93
C GLN A 33 10.30 7.88 -15.24
N LYS A 34 9.86 9.05 -15.73
CA LYS A 34 10.34 10.36 -15.30
C LYS A 34 9.93 10.67 -13.85
N ALA A 35 10.92 11.18 -13.12
CA ALA A 35 10.91 11.78 -11.79
C ALA A 35 9.64 12.57 -11.44
N TYR A 36 8.96 12.17 -10.37
CA TYR A 36 7.84 12.90 -9.75
C TYR A 36 8.22 13.62 -8.45
N HIS A 37 9.51 13.86 -8.17
CA HIS A 37 9.93 14.52 -6.94
C HIS A 37 10.37 15.97 -7.20
N LEU A 38 9.46 16.93 -7.01
CA LEU A 38 9.80 18.36 -7.11
C LEU A 38 9.31 19.23 -5.94
N VAL A 39 8.70 18.65 -4.89
CA VAL A 39 8.37 19.39 -3.66
C VAL A 39 8.72 18.51 -2.48
N ASP A 40 9.71 18.92 -1.69
CA ASP A 40 10.03 18.32 -0.40
C ASP A 40 9.08 18.93 0.64
N TYR A 41 8.08 18.15 1.07
CA TYR A 41 7.13 18.59 2.09
C TYR A 41 7.73 18.34 3.46
N SER A 42 7.54 19.28 4.39
CA SER A 42 7.79 18.98 5.79
C SER A 42 6.82 17.90 6.29
N ASN A 43 7.22 17.13 7.30
CA ASN A 43 6.33 16.15 7.95
C ASN A 43 4.97 16.75 8.35
N ARG A 44 4.92 18.03 8.72
CA ARG A 44 3.66 18.72 9.07
C ARG A 44 2.77 18.93 7.84
N GLU A 45 3.36 19.31 6.71
CA GLU A 45 2.61 19.50 5.46
C GLU A 45 2.11 18.17 4.92
N GLU A 46 2.93 17.11 5.01
CA GLU A 46 2.49 15.76 4.66
C GLU A 46 1.28 15.31 5.47
N GLU A 47 1.34 15.47 6.80
CA GLU A 47 0.22 15.12 7.69
C GLU A 47 -1.01 16.00 7.43
N MET A 48 -0.83 17.29 7.15
CA MET A 48 -1.95 18.17 6.78
C MET A 48 -2.62 17.72 5.49
N ILE A 49 -1.83 17.33 4.48
CA ILE A 49 -2.35 16.80 3.22
C ILE A 49 -3.08 15.47 3.44
N ARG A 50 -2.57 14.58 4.31
CA ARG A 50 -3.27 13.35 4.72
C ARG A 50 -4.60 13.67 5.40
N LEU A 51 -4.65 14.64 6.31
CA LEU A 51 -5.89 15.05 7.00
C LEU A 51 -6.91 15.64 6.02
N ILE A 52 -6.48 16.48 5.07
CA ILE A 52 -7.35 17.01 4.01
C ILE A 52 -7.86 15.86 3.14
N GLY A 53 -6.98 14.96 2.72
CA GLY A 53 -7.35 13.78 1.94
C GLY A 53 -8.40 12.91 2.64
N GLN A 54 -8.24 12.68 3.95
CA GLN A 54 -9.19 11.94 4.76
C GLN A 54 -10.55 12.65 4.78
N TYR A 55 -10.58 13.95 5.03
CA TYR A 55 -11.81 14.74 5.02
C TYR A 55 -12.54 14.67 3.68
N LEU A 56 -11.81 14.77 2.57
CA LEU A 56 -12.39 14.65 1.22
C LEU A 56 -13.04 13.28 1.01
N CYS A 57 -12.36 12.20 1.41
CA CYS A 57 -12.90 10.84 1.35
C CYS A 57 -14.17 10.68 2.20
N ASP A 58 -14.16 11.19 3.44
CA ASP A 58 -15.30 11.11 4.37
C ASP A 58 -16.54 11.84 3.85
N LYS A 59 -16.35 12.91 3.05
CA LYS A 59 -17.43 13.64 2.38
C LYS A 59 -17.83 13.08 1.02
N GLY A 60 -17.20 11.99 0.57
CA GLY A 60 -17.48 11.36 -0.72
C GLY A 60 -16.79 12.03 -1.91
N PHE A 61 -15.91 13.02 -1.68
CA PHE A 61 -15.15 13.71 -2.73
C PHE A 61 -13.92 12.91 -3.18
N LYS A 62 -14.14 11.66 -3.60
CA LYS A 62 -13.07 10.73 -3.99
C LYS A 62 -12.26 11.22 -5.19
N ALA A 63 -12.90 11.86 -6.17
CA ALA A 63 -12.22 12.41 -7.34
C ALA A 63 -11.24 13.55 -6.95
N SER A 64 -11.65 14.41 -6.01
CA SER A 64 -10.79 15.48 -5.47
C SER A 64 -9.60 14.91 -4.72
N TYR A 65 -9.81 13.85 -3.91
CA TYR A 65 -8.70 13.15 -3.25
C TYR A 65 -7.74 12.52 -4.26
N GLN A 66 -8.24 11.87 -5.31
CA GLN A 66 -7.39 11.28 -6.36
C GLN A 66 -6.51 12.33 -7.04
N GLN A 67 -7.07 13.50 -7.34
CA GLN A 67 -6.32 14.61 -7.93
C GLN A 67 -5.29 15.18 -6.95
N LEU A 68 -5.67 15.41 -5.68
CA LEU A 68 -4.77 15.86 -4.63
C LEU A 68 -3.59 14.90 -4.43
N SER A 69 -3.87 13.59 -4.39
CA SER A 69 -2.84 12.56 -4.25
C SER A 69 -1.89 12.52 -5.44
N LYS A 70 -2.42 12.70 -6.67
CA LYS A 70 -1.60 12.78 -7.89
C LYS A 70 -0.70 14.01 -7.93
N GLU A 71 -1.19 15.16 -7.47
CA GLU A 71 -0.43 16.43 -7.46
C GLU A 71 0.59 16.50 -6.34
N SER A 72 0.22 16.06 -5.14
CA SER A 72 1.08 16.10 -3.95
C SER A 72 2.05 14.92 -3.86
N GLY A 73 1.75 13.80 -4.53
CA GLY A 73 2.46 12.53 -4.34
C GLY A 73 2.16 11.82 -3.01
N ILE A 74 1.31 12.41 -2.16
CA ILE A 74 0.99 11.86 -0.83
C ILE A 74 -0.26 10.99 -0.92
N VAL A 75 -0.18 9.82 -0.30
CA VAL A 75 -1.26 8.82 -0.23
C VAL A 75 -1.72 8.62 1.21
N LEU A 76 -3.01 8.36 1.43
CA LEU A 76 -3.57 8.15 2.77
C LEU A 76 -2.99 6.92 3.47
N GLU A 77 -2.81 5.83 2.74
CA GLU A 77 -2.31 4.57 3.25
C GLU A 77 -1.13 4.07 2.43
N HIS A 78 -0.23 3.33 3.09
CA HIS A 78 0.89 2.68 2.42
C HIS A 78 0.38 1.58 1.49
N LYS A 79 1.02 1.38 0.33
CA LYS A 79 0.63 0.35 -0.64
C LYS A 79 0.51 -1.04 0.00
N SER A 80 1.45 -1.42 0.87
CA SER A 80 1.39 -2.71 1.57
C SER A 80 0.16 -2.85 2.50
N SER A 81 -0.39 -1.75 3.05
CA SER A 81 -1.65 -1.78 3.80
C SER A 81 -2.83 -2.07 2.89
N THR A 82 -2.86 -1.44 1.72
CA THR A 82 -3.86 -1.70 0.69
C THR A 82 -3.75 -3.14 0.18
N ASP A 83 -2.54 -3.62 -0.12
CA ASP A 83 -2.29 -4.98 -0.61
C ASP A 83 -2.66 -6.04 0.45
N LEU A 84 -2.33 -5.79 1.72
CA LEU A 84 -2.73 -6.64 2.84
C LEU A 84 -4.25 -6.79 2.90
N ARG A 85 -4.99 -5.66 2.82
CA ARG A 85 -6.45 -5.67 2.86
C ARG A 85 -7.05 -6.48 1.70
N HIS A 86 -6.60 -6.26 0.47
CA HIS A 86 -7.09 -7.02 -0.68
C HIS A 86 -6.76 -8.51 -0.56
N SER A 87 -5.53 -8.84 -0.16
CA SER A 87 -5.09 -10.25 -0.03
C SER A 87 -5.91 -11.00 1.03
N ILE A 88 -6.23 -10.35 2.16
CA ILE A 88 -7.09 -10.94 3.20
C ILE A 88 -8.51 -11.17 2.67
N LEU A 89 -9.11 -10.17 2.00
CA LEU A 89 -10.47 -10.28 1.49
C LEU A 89 -10.59 -11.31 0.35
N ASP A 90 -9.54 -11.48 -0.45
CA ASP A 90 -9.48 -12.45 -1.55
C ASP A 90 -9.07 -13.87 -1.09
N GLY A 91 -8.74 -14.07 0.20
CA GLY A 91 -8.23 -15.35 0.72
C GLY A 91 -6.82 -15.72 0.23
N LYS A 92 -6.05 -14.75 -0.27
CA LYS A 92 -4.68 -14.94 -0.76
C LYS A 92 -3.67 -14.85 0.40
N TRP A 93 -3.64 -15.89 1.23
CA TRP A 93 -2.88 -15.89 2.49
C TRP A 93 -1.38 -15.62 2.34
N GLU A 94 -0.73 -16.21 1.32
CA GLU A 94 0.70 -16.01 1.09
C GLU A 94 1.04 -14.57 0.67
N GLU A 95 0.12 -13.88 -0.03
CA GLU A 95 0.27 -12.47 -0.39
C GLU A 95 0.02 -11.56 0.82
N ALA A 96 -0.94 -11.92 1.67
CA ALA A 96 -1.22 -11.22 2.92
C ALA A 96 -0.01 -11.25 3.86
N GLU A 97 0.64 -12.41 4.03
CA GLU A 97 1.84 -12.53 4.86
C GLU A 97 3.01 -11.69 4.32
N LYS A 98 3.23 -11.69 3.00
CA LYS A 98 4.25 -10.84 2.37
C LYS A 98 3.96 -9.35 2.56
N ALA A 99 2.70 -8.93 2.41
CA ALA A 99 2.31 -7.54 2.63
C ALA A 99 2.51 -7.11 4.09
N LEU A 100 2.26 -8.02 5.04
CA LEU A 100 2.51 -7.79 6.46
C LEU A 100 4.01 -7.66 6.78
N ASP A 101 4.86 -8.47 6.15
CA ASP A 101 6.31 -8.36 6.28
C ASP A 101 6.83 -7.01 5.77
N GLN A 102 6.30 -6.51 4.65
CA GLN A 102 6.64 -5.16 4.16
C GLN A 102 6.19 -4.06 5.13
N LEU A 103 5.01 -4.20 5.74
CA LEU A 103 4.53 -3.25 6.76
C LEU A 103 5.41 -3.25 8.02
N SER A 104 6.04 -4.38 8.34
CA SER A 104 6.96 -4.45 9.48
C SER A 104 8.20 -3.57 9.35
N LEU A 105 8.56 -3.20 8.13
CA LEU A 105 9.66 -2.27 7.87
C LEU A 105 9.25 -0.81 8.10
N VAL A 106 7.96 -0.50 7.96
CA VAL A 106 7.42 0.88 8.02
C VAL A 106 6.83 1.18 9.39
N ILE A 107 6.24 0.20 10.06
CA ILE A 107 5.54 0.37 11.34
C ILE A 107 6.47 -0.11 12.47
N PRO A 108 7.02 0.79 13.32
CA PRO A 108 8.00 0.43 14.34
C PRO A 108 7.48 -0.47 15.48
N ARG A 109 6.16 -0.74 15.53
CA ARG A 109 5.50 -1.47 16.62
C ARG A 109 5.21 -2.91 16.22
N SER A 110 6.16 -3.80 16.51
CA SER A 110 6.10 -5.24 16.22
C SER A 110 4.90 -5.97 16.88
N ARG A 111 4.47 -5.54 18.07
CA ARG A 111 3.40 -6.24 18.82
C ARG A 111 2.07 -6.30 18.08
N ASN A 112 1.69 -5.23 17.37
CA ASN A 112 0.44 -5.18 16.61
C ASN A 112 0.52 -6.06 15.36
N LEU A 113 1.69 -6.13 14.72
CA LEU A 113 1.89 -6.89 13.49
C LEU A 113 1.87 -8.38 13.74
N ASP A 114 2.43 -8.83 14.85
CA ASP A 114 2.34 -10.25 15.22
C ASP A 114 0.92 -10.68 15.59
N GLU A 115 0.11 -9.78 16.16
CA GLU A 115 -1.31 -10.04 16.39
C GLU A 115 -2.05 -10.18 15.06
N VAL A 116 -1.79 -9.27 14.11
CA VAL A 116 -2.32 -9.39 12.75
C VAL A 116 -1.89 -10.71 12.11
N ARG A 117 -0.62 -11.11 12.27
CA ARG A 117 -0.13 -12.40 11.77
C ARG A 117 -0.87 -13.59 12.39
N PHE A 118 -1.13 -13.53 13.70
CA PHE A 118 -1.88 -14.58 14.39
C PHE A 118 -3.30 -14.71 13.82
N LEU A 119 -4.00 -13.58 13.65
CA LEU A 119 -5.36 -13.55 13.10
C LEU A 119 -5.43 -14.08 11.66
N ILE A 120 -4.42 -13.76 10.82
CA ILE A 120 -4.33 -14.30 9.45
C ILE A 120 -4.17 -15.82 9.47
N LEU A 121 -3.27 -16.34 10.31
CA LEU A 121 -3.02 -17.79 10.40
C LEU A 121 -4.22 -18.54 10.98
N GLU A 122 -4.93 -17.94 11.93
CA GLU A 122 -6.15 -18.48 12.50
C GLU A 122 -7.28 -18.55 11.45
N GLN A 123 -7.48 -17.48 10.67
CA GLN A 123 -8.49 -17.49 9.61
C GLN A 123 -8.20 -18.57 8.57
N ARG A 124 -6.94 -18.66 8.10
CA ARG A 124 -6.48 -19.73 7.21
C ARG A 124 -6.70 -21.13 7.80
N PHE A 125 -6.50 -21.30 9.10
CA PHE A 125 -6.78 -22.57 9.79
C PHE A 125 -8.27 -22.92 9.76
N LEU A 126 -9.15 -21.95 10.03
CA LEU A 126 -10.60 -22.16 10.01
C LEU A 126 -11.10 -22.52 8.61
N GLU A 127 -10.53 -21.92 7.57
CA GLU A 127 -10.86 -22.25 6.18
C GLU A 127 -10.46 -23.67 5.80
N HIS A 128 -9.30 -24.15 6.24
CA HIS A 128 -8.94 -25.56 6.06
C HIS A 128 -9.93 -26.49 6.77
N LEU A 129 -10.40 -26.14 7.98
CA LEU A 129 -11.41 -26.94 8.66
C LEU A 129 -12.77 -26.91 7.95
N GLU A 130 -13.19 -25.77 7.41
CA GLU A 130 -14.43 -25.64 6.65
C GLU A 130 -14.38 -26.44 5.34
N ALA A 131 -13.21 -26.52 4.70
CA ALA A 131 -12.97 -27.35 3.52
C ALA A 131 -12.76 -28.85 3.83
N ASN A 132 -12.90 -29.28 5.09
CA ASN A 132 -12.57 -30.63 5.59
C ASN A 132 -11.10 -31.06 5.37
N GLU A 133 -10.20 -30.11 5.21
CA GLU A 133 -8.76 -30.32 5.06
C GLU A 133 -8.05 -30.36 6.44
N VAL A 134 -8.34 -31.40 7.22
CA VAL A 134 -7.85 -31.50 8.61
C VAL A 134 -6.32 -31.56 8.71
N MET A 135 -5.65 -32.28 7.80
CA MET A 135 -4.19 -32.45 7.86
C MET A 135 -3.41 -31.14 7.61
N PRO A 136 -3.75 -30.33 6.58
CA PRO A 136 -3.23 -28.96 6.45
C PRO A 136 -3.50 -28.08 7.68
N ALA A 137 -4.72 -28.12 8.22
CA ALA A 137 -5.11 -27.35 9.41
C ALA A 137 -4.22 -27.69 10.63
N VAL A 138 -4.06 -28.98 10.94
CA VAL A 138 -3.24 -29.43 12.07
C VAL A 138 -1.76 -29.08 11.87
N THR A 139 -1.26 -29.19 10.64
CA THR A 139 0.11 -28.80 10.29
C THR A 139 0.34 -27.32 10.54
N LEU A 140 -0.60 -26.46 10.11
CA LEU A 140 -0.57 -25.02 10.33
C LEU A 140 -0.61 -24.68 11.82
N LEU A 141 -1.50 -25.32 12.58
CA LEU A 141 -1.63 -25.14 14.03
C LEU A 141 -0.33 -25.48 14.77
N ARG A 142 0.29 -26.62 14.44
CA ARG A 142 1.51 -27.11 15.10
C ARG A 142 2.73 -26.26 14.76
N ASN A 143 2.91 -25.93 13.48
CA ASN A 143 4.16 -25.35 12.99
C ASN A 143 4.18 -23.82 13.01
N ARG A 144 3.01 -23.17 12.91
CA ARG A 144 2.92 -21.72 12.77
C ARG A 144 2.20 -21.06 13.94
N ILE A 145 1.04 -21.59 14.37
CA ILE A 145 0.22 -20.94 15.40
C ILE A 145 0.75 -21.21 16.82
N THR A 146 1.02 -22.47 17.17
CA THR A 146 1.47 -22.86 18.52
C THR A 146 2.78 -22.15 18.95
N PRO A 147 3.81 -22.02 18.08
CA PRO A 147 5.04 -21.32 18.44
C PRO A 147 4.86 -19.83 18.76
N MET A 148 3.78 -19.18 18.30
CA MET A 148 3.57 -17.74 18.53
C MET A 148 3.23 -17.41 19.99
N GLN A 149 2.77 -18.38 20.80
CA GLN A 149 2.47 -18.28 22.24
C GLN A 149 1.57 -17.10 22.70
N ARG A 150 1.00 -16.31 21.80
CA ARG A 150 0.27 -15.07 22.11
C ARG A 150 -1.10 -15.29 22.74
N ASN A 151 -1.82 -16.34 22.36
CA ASN A 151 -3.14 -16.63 22.91
C ASN A 151 -3.35 -18.12 23.15
N ARG A 152 -2.86 -18.60 24.31
CA ARG A 152 -2.92 -20.02 24.68
C ARG A 152 -4.35 -20.55 24.75
N GLU A 153 -5.29 -19.76 25.26
CA GLU A 153 -6.70 -20.14 25.34
C GLU A 153 -7.34 -20.32 23.95
N ARG A 154 -7.05 -19.41 23.02
CA ARG A 154 -7.48 -19.56 21.61
C ARG A 154 -6.82 -20.76 20.96
N VAL A 155 -5.52 -20.98 21.12
CA VAL A 155 -4.84 -22.17 20.57
C VAL A 155 -5.47 -23.46 21.09
N HIS A 156 -5.80 -23.54 22.38
CA HIS A 156 -6.51 -24.69 22.95
C HIS A 156 -7.91 -24.89 22.34
N THR A 157 -8.62 -23.79 22.07
CA THR A 157 -9.93 -23.82 21.41
C THR A 157 -9.81 -24.32 19.97
N LEU A 158 -8.85 -23.80 19.20
CA LEU A 158 -8.58 -24.26 17.83
C LEU A 158 -8.20 -25.74 17.78
N ALA A 159 -7.38 -26.21 18.72
CA ALA A 159 -7.04 -27.63 18.86
C ALA A 159 -8.29 -28.50 19.13
N ARG A 160 -9.24 -27.99 19.93
CA ARG A 160 -10.53 -28.67 20.17
C ARG A 160 -11.38 -28.73 18.90
N CYS A 161 -11.43 -27.65 18.11
CA CYS A 161 -12.14 -27.62 16.83
C CYS A 161 -11.59 -28.67 15.85
N ALA A 162 -10.27 -28.73 15.66
CA ALA A 162 -9.65 -29.74 14.79
C ALA A 162 -9.96 -31.18 15.25
N LYS A 163 -9.96 -31.41 16.57
CA LYS A 163 -10.30 -32.72 17.13
C LYS A 163 -11.76 -33.11 16.85
N PHE A 164 -12.69 -32.18 17.02
CA PHE A 164 -14.11 -32.43 16.76
C PHE A 164 -14.37 -32.71 15.27
N SER A 165 -13.71 -31.97 14.36
CA SER A 165 -13.80 -32.24 12.93
C SER A 165 -13.27 -33.63 12.55
N TYR A 166 -12.20 -34.11 13.21
CA TYR A 166 -11.66 -35.46 12.98
C TYR A 166 -12.57 -36.59 13.50
N GLU A 167 -13.43 -36.32 14.50
CA GLU A 167 -14.32 -37.33 15.11
C GLU A 167 -15.68 -37.48 14.39
N LEU A 168 -15.99 -36.63 13.41
CA LEU A 168 -17.26 -36.61 12.67
C LEU A 168 -17.19 -37.23 11.27
N ASP A 169 -16.01 -37.67 10.83
CA ASP A 169 -15.78 -38.46 9.59
C ASP A 169 -15.51 -39.94 9.93
#